data_AF-A0A1L8H0S9-F1
#
_entry.id   AF-A0A1L8H0S9-F1
#
_cell.length_a   1.000
_cell.length_b   1.000
_cell.length_c   1.000
_cell.angle_alpha   90.00
_cell.angle_beta   90.00
_cell.angle_gamma   90.00
#
_symmetry.space_group_name_H-M   'P 1'
#
loop_
_entity.id
_entity.type
_entity.pdbx_description
1 polymer ?
#
loop_
_entity_poly.entity_id
_entity_poly.type
_entity_poly.pdbx_seq_one_letter_code
_entity_poly.pdbx_strand_id
1 'polypeptide(L)'
;MSWYGFGYRGFEQLGLGGKISLELPEPILLEEDADAPEGIKVSKAVPSWSYSAFLTEDGSLLLSGSIAVSPNKYLHFKGLHCVDVLPAEKYLVLQLKHGLQCWETKAFTAEGPQAEPMWKMDLPPAHNSSFPLVTNGYIVPKPPFFRELPSKIQAHKLALGNEHAVLLTSHWTLLTWGAGRHGQLGHGDLEDVEEPRIVDALHGVPMREVAAGGWHSASISESGDIYTWGWNESGQLGLPCKSQQCTSTEQSHLEDELGNTDEFITIQAFPALIDLPQESDASKISCGSRHTAAVSRSGELYTWGWGKYGQLGHGDTISLDQPKLVHYFSVKHLCVNDVICRNWSTYVFCAER
;
A
#
# COMPACT_ATOMS: atom_id res chain seq x y z
N MET A 1 14.60 -1.51 14.94
CA MET A 1 13.72 -1.55 13.77
C MET A 1 12.96 -0.24 13.72
N SER A 2 12.78 0.31 12.54
CA SER A 2 12.23 1.66 12.37
C SER A 2 11.39 1.75 11.12
N TRP A 3 10.34 2.56 11.18
CA TRP A 3 9.55 2.92 10.02
C TRP A 3 10.18 4.10 9.30
N TYR A 4 10.11 4.11 7.97
CA TYR A 4 10.48 5.21 7.12
C TYR A 4 9.31 5.58 6.21
N GLY A 5 9.19 6.86 5.84
CA GLY A 5 8.14 7.35 4.96
C GLY A 5 8.65 8.36 3.93
N PHE A 6 8.14 8.27 2.71
CA PHE A 6 8.39 9.19 1.59
C PHE A 6 7.15 9.31 0.69
N GLY A 7 7.10 10.36 -0.12
CA GLY A 7 5.91 10.72 -0.91
C GLY A 7 5.22 11.99 -0.43
N TYR A 8 3.92 12.09 -0.69
CA TYR A 8 3.11 13.27 -0.39
C TYR A 8 3.08 13.60 1.11
N ARG A 9 3.24 14.89 1.46
CA ARG A 9 3.23 15.41 2.84
C ARG A 9 2.43 16.70 3.01
N GLY A 10 1.40 16.96 2.18
CA GLY A 10 0.63 18.21 2.22
C GLY A 10 -0.01 18.55 3.58
N PHE A 11 0.03 17.63 4.54
CA PHE A 11 -0.63 17.75 5.84
C PHE A 11 0.30 17.48 7.05
N GLU A 12 1.63 17.46 6.91
CA GLU A 12 2.56 17.13 8.02
C GLU A 12 2.43 15.67 8.54
N GLN A 13 2.03 14.74 7.67
CA GLN A 13 1.79 13.32 8.01
C GLN A 13 2.99 12.59 8.65
N LEU A 14 4.21 13.12 8.51
CA LEU A 14 5.45 12.55 9.02
C LEU A 14 6.04 13.37 10.17
N GLY A 15 5.30 14.38 10.67
CA GLY A 15 5.53 15.13 11.92
C GLY A 15 6.83 15.90 12.05
N LEU A 16 7.49 16.21 10.94
CA LEU A 16 8.69 17.05 10.89
C LEU A 16 8.31 18.47 10.46
N GLY A 17 8.47 19.44 11.36
CA GLY A 17 8.20 20.87 11.14
C GLY A 17 9.31 21.61 10.37
N GLY A 18 9.97 20.94 9.41
CA GLY A 18 11.08 21.51 8.64
C GLY A 18 11.00 21.20 7.14
N LYS A 19 11.56 22.09 6.30
CA LYS A 19 11.75 21.86 4.86
C LYS A 19 12.81 20.76 4.66
N ILE A 20 12.39 19.51 4.57
CA ILE A 20 13.25 18.38 4.21
C ILE A 20 12.89 17.93 2.78
N SER A 21 13.87 17.42 2.04
CA SER A 21 13.69 16.94 0.66
C SER A 21 12.73 15.75 0.63
N LEU A 22 11.54 15.98 0.07
CA LEU A 22 10.38 15.08 -0.01
C LEU A 22 10.59 13.82 -0.87
N GLU A 23 11.76 13.71 -1.45
CA GLU A 23 12.08 12.74 -2.50
C GLU A 23 12.92 11.58 -1.96
N LEU A 24 13.44 11.69 -0.73
CA LEU A 24 14.22 10.65 -0.07
C LEU A 24 13.44 10.03 1.10
N PRO A 25 13.69 8.74 1.43
CA PRO A 25 13.16 8.13 2.63
C PRO A 25 13.62 8.84 3.90
N GLU A 26 12.68 9.06 4.82
CA GLU A 26 12.96 9.65 6.13
C GLU A 26 12.42 8.77 7.27
N PRO A 27 13.14 8.66 8.40
CA PRO A 27 12.67 7.92 9.55
C PRO A 27 11.44 8.58 10.16
N ILE A 28 10.47 7.76 10.57
CA ILE A 28 9.29 8.20 11.31
C ILE A 28 9.67 8.31 12.79
N LEU A 29 9.86 9.54 13.25
CA LEU A 29 10.21 9.86 14.64
C LEU A 29 9.01 10.53 15.32
N LEU A 30 8.37 9.80 16.25
CA LEU A 30 7.30 10.33 17.08
C LEU A 30 7.91 10.82 18.40
N GLU A 31 8.02 12.14 18.56
CA GLU A 31 8.46 12.77 19.81
C GLU A 31 7.36 12.69 20.87
N GLU A 32 7.74 12.50 22.14
CA GLU A 32 6.83 12.68 23.28
C GLU A 32 6.77 14.15 23.69
N ASP A 33 5.66 14.55 24.32
CA ASP A 33 5.56 15.81 25.05
C ASP A 33 6.62 15.84 26.16
N ALA A 34 7.72 16.58 25.96
CA ALA A 34 8.80 17.03 26.88
C ALA A 34 9.40 16.09 27.98
N ASP A 35 8.69 15.10 28.51
CA ASP A 35 8.99 14.39 29.76
C ASP A 35 9.25 12.88 29.60
N ALA A 36 9.54 12.40 28.38
CA ALA A 36 9.76 10.97 28.13
C ALA A 36 11.17 10.64 27.66
N PRO A 37 11.93 9.81 28.39
CA PRO A 37 13.33 9.51 28.07
C PRO A 37 13.53 8.59 26.87
N GLU A 38 12.53 7.77 26.52
CA GLU A 38 12.61 6.77 25.45
C GLU A 38 11.51 7.06 24.42
N GLY A 39 11.87 7.31 23.16
CA GLY A 39 10.91 7.64 22.11
C GLY A 39 9.85 6.55 21.86
N ILE A 40 8.71 6.94 21.30
CA ILE A 40 7.56 6.05 21.04
C ILE A 40 7.94 4.96 20.02
N LYS A 41 7.79 3.69 20.40
CA LYS A 41 8.00 2.54 19.51
C LYS A 41 6.76 2.25 18.68
N VAL A 42 6.87 2.47 17.37
CA VAL A 42 5.81 2.21 16.38
C VAL A 42 5.86 0.75 15.92
N SER A 43 4.80 0.01 16.18
CA SER A 43 4.60 -1.36 15.69
C SER A 43 4.05 -1.38 14.27
N LYS A 44 3.19 -0.42 13.90
CA LYS A 44 2.61 -0.30 12.56
C LYS A 44 2.42 1.14 12.16
N ALA A 45 2.80 1.50 10.94
CA ALA A 45 2.52 2.81 10.35
C ALA A 45 1.70 2.63 9.08
N VAL A 46 0.50 3.22 9.03
CA VAL A 46 -0.40 3.12 7.88
C VAL A 46 -0.74 4.51 7.37
N PRO A 47 -0.29 4.88 6.15
CA PRO A 47 -0.63 6.17 5.57
C PRO A 47 -2.08 6.17 5.05
N SER A 48 -2.71 7.34 5.06
CA SER A 48 -3.90 7.68 4.25
C SER A 48 -3.55 8.85 3.32
N TRP A 49 -4.49 9.38 2.56
CA TRP A 49 -4.22 10.54 1.71
C TRP A 49 -3.93 11.80 2.52
N SER A 50 -4.74 12.10 3.54
CA SER A 50 -4.58 13.35 4.30
C SER A 50 -3.99 13.21 5.71
N TYR A 51 -3.93 12.00 6.25
CA TYR A 51 -3.42 11.73 7.60
C TYR A 51 -2.68 10.38 7.64
N SER A 52 -2.02 10.08 8.74
CA SER A 52 -1.40 8.77 8.98
C SER A 52 -1.78 8.25 10.36
N ALA A 53 -1.94 6.93 10.46
CA ALA A 53 -2.19 6.24 11.71
C ALA A 53 -0.94 5.44 12.11
N PHE A 54 -0.51 5.62 13.35
CA PHE A 54 0.60 4.88 13.96
C PHE A 54 0.08 4.09 15.16
N LEU A 55 0.31 2.79 15.12
CA LEU A 55 0.09 1.90 16.25
C LEU A 55 1.41 1.72 16.99
N THR A 56 1.36 1.79 18.31
CA THR A 56 2.52 1.57 19.18
C THR A 56 2.52 0.15 19.75
N GLU A 57 3.66 -0.29 20.27
CA GLU A 57 3.79 -1.62 20.89
C GLU A 57 2.88 -1.81 22.13
N ASP A 58 2.54 -0.73 22.84
CA ASP A 58 1.64 -0.75 24.00
C ASP A 58 0.14 -0.69 23.63
N GLY A 59 -0.18 -0.65 22.32
CA GLY A 59 -1.54 -0.60 21.80
C GLY A 59 -2.19 0.80 21.85
N SER A 60 -1.39 1.85 21.98
CA SER A 60 -1.82 3.24 21.80
C SER A 60 -1.92 3.59 20.31
N LEU A 61 -2.76 4.58 19.99
CA LEU A 61 -2.96 5.08 18.63
C LEU A 61 -2.49 6.52 18.53
N LEU A 62 -1.65 6.82 17.55
CA LEU A 62 -1.30 8.19 17.17
C LEU A 62 -1.84 8.50 15.78
N LEU A 63 -2.44 9.67 15.64
CA LEU A 63 -2.93 10.20 14.35
C LEU A 63 -2.19 11.49 14.05
N SER A 64 -1.48 11.55 12.93
CA SER A 64 -0.83 12.77 12.39
C SER A 64 -1.53 13.24 11.14
N GLY A 65 -1.31 14.48 10.71
CA GLY A 65 -1.81 14.95 9.44
C GLY A 65 -2.96 15.94 9.56
N SER A 66 -3.85 15.94 8.57
CA SER A 66 -5.06 16.79 8.52
C SER A 66 -5.99 16.61 9.73
N ILE A 67 -5.92 15.44 10.38
CA ILE A 67 -6.72 15.09 11.56
C ILE A 67 -6.14 15.68 12.86
N ALA A 68 -4.84 15.95 12.89
CA ALA A 68 -4.18 16.60 14.02
C ALA A 68 -4.23 18.11 13.81
N VAL A 69 -5.04 18.80 14.63
CA VAL A 69 -5.16 20.26 14.54
C VAL A 69 -4.00 20.91 15.30
N SER A 70 -3.38 21.92 14.70
CA SER A 70 -2.38 22.79 15.35
C SER A 70 -2.90 23.28 16.70
N PRO A 71 -2.10 23.26 17.78
CA PRO A 71 -0.64 23.11 17.82
C PRO A 71 -0.12 21.66 17.93
N ASN A 72 -1.00 20.66 17.98
CA ASN A 72 -0.60 19.29 18.23
C ASN A 72 -0.05 18.65 16.96
N LYS A 73 1.20 18.17 16.99
CA LYS A 73 1.80 17.39 15.89
C LYS A 73 1.05 16.07 15.66
N TYR A 74 0.50 15.50 16.74
CA TYR A 74 -0.21 14.23 16.76
C TYR A 74 -1.38 14.28 17.75
N LEU A 75 -2.47 13.57 17.44
CA LEU A 75 -3.44 13.16 18.45
C LEU A 75 -3.02 11.81 19.04
N HIS A 76 -2.80 11.74 20.35
CA HIS A 76 -2.30 10.54 21.02
C HIS A 76 -3.37 9.94 21.94
N PHE A 77 -3.87 8.76 21.59
CA PHE A 77 -4.89 8.03 22.35
C PHE A 77 -4.27 6.84 23.07
N LYS A 78 -3.85 7.06 24.32
CA LYS A 78 -3.29 6.04 25.21
C LYS A 78 -4.38 5.11 25.74
N GLY A 79 -4.05 3.84 25.97
CA GLY A 79 -4.94 2.87 26.63
C GLY A 79 -6.12 2.36 25.79
N LEU A 80 -6.13 2.62 24.47
CA LEU A 80 -7.14 2.05 23.57
C LEU A 80 -7.02 0.53 23.40
N HIS A 81 -5.83 -0.03 23.65
CA HIS A 81 -5.51 -1.45 23.39
C HIS A 81 -5.86 -1.85 21.95
N CYS A 82 -5.48 -0.98 21.01
CA CYS A 82 -5.66 -1.19 19.58
C CYS A 82 -4.67 -2.26 19.09
N VAL A 83 -5.15 -3.14 18.22
CA VAL A 83 -4.40 -4.28 17.66
C VAL A 83 -4.10 -4.07 16.19
N ASP A 84 -5.02 -3.46 15.45
CA ASP A 84 -4.83 -3.10 14.04
C ASP A 84 -5.67 -1.86 13.69
N VAL A 85 -5.28 -1.17 12.62
CA VAL A 85 -5.91 0.06 12.15
C VAL A 85 -6.02 0.07 10.63
N LEU A 86 -7.18 0.49 10.14
CA LEU A 86 -7.44 0.70 8.72
C LEU A 86 -7.93 2.15 8.51
N PRO A 87 -7.02 3.08 8.20
CA PRO A 87 -7.37 4.47 7.94
C PRO A 87 -7.93 4.65 6.53
N ALA A 88 -8.94 5.51 6.42
CA ALA A 88 -9.40 6.12 5.18
C ALA A 88 -9.83 7.57 5.44
N GLU A 89 -10.05 8.34 4.38
CA GLU A 89 -10.27 9.79 4.50
C GLU A 89 -11.45 10.19 5.39
N LYS A 90 -12.59 9.53 5.21
CA LYS A 90 -13.79 9.85 5.99
C LYS A 90 -13.90 9.00 7.26
N TYR A 91 -13.29 7.81 7.27
CA TYR A 91 -13.53 6.80 8.28
C TYR A 91 -12.23 6.19 8.79
N LEU A 92 -12.19 5.90 10.08
CA LEU A 92 -11.10 5.17 10.72
C LEU A 92 -11.68 3.90 11.34
N VAL A 93 -11.19 2.74 10.90
CA VAL A 93 -11.57 1.46 11.50
C VAL A 93 -10.47 1.00 12.44
N LEU A 94 -10.85 0.74 13.67
CA LEU A 94 -9.98 0.24 14.74
C LEU A 94 -10.34 -1.20 15.06
N GLN A 95 -9.34 -2.07 15.10
CA GLN A 95 -9.46 -3.38 15.72
C GLN A 95 -8.98 -3.27 17.15
N LEU A 96 -9.90 -3.48 18.09
CA LEU A 96 -9.62 -3.60 19.50
C LEU A 96 -9.56 -5.09 19.87
N LYS A 97 -9.09 -5.41 21.07
CA LYS A 97 -8.93 -6.79 21.56
C LYS A 97 -10.18 -7.67 21.42
N HIS A 98 -11.38 -7.09 21.53
CA HIS A 98 -12.65 -7.84 21.58
C HIS A 98 -13.64 -7.46 20.47
N GLY A 99 -13.24 -6.61 19.53
CA GLY A 99 -14.16 -6.17 18.48
C GLY A 99 -13.59 -5.06 17.61
N LEU A 100 -14.37 -4.71 16.61
CA LEU A 100 -14.09 -3.67 15.65
C LEU A 100 -14.95 -2.44 15.93
N GLN A 101 -14.40 -1.28 15.65
CA GLN A 101 -15.12 -0.01 15.71
C GLN A 101 -14.79 0.83 14.49
N CYS A 102 -15.82 1.32 13.81
CA CYS A 102 -15.67 2.31 12.74
C CYS A 102 -16.11 3.68 13.24
N TRP A 103 -15.27 4.66 13.00
CA TRP A 103 -15.44 6.05 13.44
C TRP A 103 -15.39 6.99 12.25
N GLU A 104 -16.08 8.14 12.33
CA GLU A 104 -15.76 9.24 11.43
C GLU A 104 -14.45 9.89 11.88
N THR A 105 -13.57 10.25 10.93
CA THR A 105 -12.26 10.84 11.23
C THR A 105 -12.39 12.14 12.04
N LYS A 106 -13.40 12.96 11.75
CA LYS A 106 -13.71 14.19 12.50
C LYS A 106 -14.11 13.98 13.97
N ALA A 107 -14.37 12.74 14.39
CA ALA A 107 -14.72 12.46 15.78
C ALA A 107 -13.50 12.54 16.70
N PHE A 108 -12.29 12.42 16.18
CA PHE A 108 -11.06 12.43 16.98
C PHE A 108 -10.58 13.86 17.21
N THR A 109 -10.49 14.28 18.48
CA THR A 109 -9.91 15.56 18.89
C THR A 109 -8.84 15.35 19.97
N ALA A 110 -8.20 16.42 20.42
CA ALA A 110 -7.19 16.37 21.48
C ALA A 110 -7.76 15.88 22.82
N GLU A 111 -9.04 16.10 23.07
CA GLU A 111 -9.76 15.68 24.28
C GLU A 111 -10.25 14.22 24.22
N GLY A 112 -10.00 13.51 23.11
CA GLY A 112 -10.51 12.16 22.88
C GLY A 112 -11.52 12.09 21.73
N PRO A 113 -12.07 10.89 21.44
CA PRO A 113 -13.20 10.75 20.52
C PRO A 113 -14.46 11.44 21.07
N GLN A 114 -15.03 12.39 20.32
CA GLN A 114 -16.17 13.23 20.71
C GLN A 114 -17.54 12.66 20.32
N ALA A 115 -17.59 11.41 19.85
CA ALA A 115 -18.82 10.74 19.42
C ALA A 115 -18.79 9.26 19.80
N GLU A 116 -19.86 8.52 19.50
CA GLU A 116 -19.81 7.05 19.53
C GLU A 116 -19.36 6.49 18.17
N PRO A 117 -18.81 5.26 18.12
CA PRO A 117 -18.56 4.58 16.86
C PRO A 117 -19.82 4.49 16.02
N MET A 118 -19.71 4.77 14.72
CA MET A 118 -20.82 4.63 13.79
C MET A 118 -21.23 3.16 13.58
N TRP A 119 -20.28 2.25 13.78
CA TRP A 119 -20.49 0.82 13.60
C TRP A 119 -19.54 0.05 14.51
N LYS A 120 -20.03 -1.08 15.03
CA LYS A 120 -19.30 -2.00 15.88
C LYS A 120 -19.56 -3.43 15.44
N MET A 121 -18.58 -4.31 15.63
CA MET A 121 -18.74 -5.76 15.44
C MET A 121 -17.87 -6.50 16.44
N ASP A 122 -18.47 -7.43 17.17
CA ASP A 122 -17.73 -8.28 18.09
C ASP A 122 -16.88 -9.29 17.31
N LEU A 123 -15.66 -9.50 17.78
CA LEU A 123 -14.76 -10.51 17.22
C LEU A 123 -14.59 -11.65 18.22
N PRO A 124 -14.41 -12.90 17.73
CA PRO A 124 -14.13 -14.02 18.61
C PRO A 124 -12.80 -13.80 19.36
N PRO A 125 -12.65 -14.30 20.60
CA PRO A 125 -11.45 -14.05 21.43
C PRO A 125 -10.11 -14.51 20.83
N ALA A 126 -10.14 -15.45 19.88
CA ALA A 126 -8.96 -16.01 19.20
C ALA A 126 -8.78 -15.48 17.77
N HIS A 127 -9.37 -14.33 17.44
CA HIS A 127 -9.22 -13.71 16.13
C HIS A 127 -7.76 -13.30 15.86
N ASN A 128 -7.17 -13.84 14.79
CA ASN A 128 -5.76 -13.61 14.44
C ASN A 128 -5.53 -13.27 12.95
N SER A 129 -6.48 -12.59 12.31
CA SER A 129 -6.26 -12.06 10.96
C SER A 129 -5.86 -10.58 10.99
N SER A 130 -5.01 -10.20 10.05
CA SER A 130 -4.67 -8.80 9.78
C SER A 130 -5.71 -8.17 8.86
N PHE A 131 -5.97 -6.87 9.05
CA PHE A 131 -6.85 -6.15 8.14
C PHE A 131 -6.39 -6.27 6.67
N PRO A 132 -7.34 -6.30 5.72
CA PRO A 132 -8.78 -6.13 5.91
C PRO A 132 -9.55 -7.42 6.22
N LEU A 133 -8.89 -8.59 6.27
CA LEU A 133 -9.58 -9.85 6.56
C LEU A 133 -10.00 -9.95 8.02
N VAL A 134 -11.20 -10.48 8.23
CA VAL A 134 -11.75 -10.83 9.54
C VAL A 134 -12.48 -12.16 9.46
N THR A 135 -12.93 -12.69 10.60
CA THR A 135 -13.71 -13.94 10.60
C THR A 135 -14.94 -13.83 9.69
N ASN A 136 -15.12 -14.78 8.77
CA ASN A 136 -16.22 -14.89 7.81
C ASN A 136 -16.34 -13.77 6.76
N GLY A 137 -15.34 -12.88 6.64
CA GLY A 137 -15.46 -11.78 5.70
C GLY A 137 -14.28 -10.82 5.72
N TYR A 138 -14.56 -9.58 5.35
CA TYR A 138 -13.57 -8.53 5.32
C TYR A 138 -14.17 -7.16 5.60
N ILE A 139 -13.30 -6.25 6.00
CA ILE A 139 -13.64 -4.89 6.36
C ILE A 139 -13.28 -3.95 5.23
N VAL A 140 -14.18 -3.03 4.93
CA VAL A 140 -13.96 -1.95 3.98
C VAL A 140 -14.20 -0.64 4.71
N PRO A 141 -13.34 0.39 4.56
CA PRO A 141 -13.53 1.66 5.24
C PRO A 141 -14.53 2.54 4.49
N LYS A 142 -15.69 1.98 4.12
CA LYS A 142 -16.89 2.65 3.59
C LYS A 142 -18.12 1.77 3.85
N PRO A 143 -19.31 2.34 4.15
CA PRO A 143 -20.53 1.55 4.31
C PRO A 143 -20.87 0.72 3.05
N PRO A 144 -21.33 -0.54 3.19
CA PRO A 144 -21.33 -1.34 4.42
C PRO A 144 -19.90 -1.72 4.84
N PHE A 145 -19.57 -1.54 6.12
CA PHE A 145 -18.21 -1.68 6.66
C PHE A 145 -17.71 -3.13 6.74
N PHE A 146 -18.63 -4.09 6.77
CA PHE A 146 -18.34 -5.51 6.73
C PHE A 146 -18.96 -6.11 5.47
N ARG A 147 -18.20 -6.98 4.81
CA ARG A 147 -18.64 -7.76 3.67
C ARG A 147 -18.36 -9.22 3.94
N GLU A 148 -19.40 -10.04 3.82
CA GLU A 148 -19.28 -11.48 3.97
C GLU A 148 -18.49 -12.07 2.81
N LEU A 149 -17.69 -13.09 3.10
CA LEU A 149 -17.12 -13.96 2.08
C LEU A 149 -17.91 -15.26 2.03
N PRO A 150 -18.15 -15.83 0.84
CA PRO A 150 -18.74 -17.15 0.72
C PRO A 150 -18.02 -18.17 1.60
N SER A 151 -18.75 -18.94 2.40
CA SER A 151 -18.18 -19.87 3.40
C SER A 151 -17.26 -20.95 2.83
N LYS A 152 -17.39 -21.25 1.53
CA LYS A 152 -16.50 -22.16 0.79
C LYS A 152 -15.10 -21.58 0.54
N ILE A 153 -14.94 -20.26 0.63
CA ILE A 153 -13.68 -19.57 0.39
C ILE A 153 -12.89 -19.54 1.69
N GLN A 154 -11.77 -20.25 1.69
CA GLN A 154 -10.79 -20.19 2.76
C GLN A 154 -9.81 -19.05 2.48
N ALA A 155 -10.11 -17.86 2.98
CA ALA A 155 -9.29 -16.67 2.80
C ALA A 155 -7.97 -16.76 3.60
N HIS A 156 -6.86 -16.39 2.98
CA HIS A 156 -5.54 -16.29 3.62
C HIS A 156 -5.05 -14.83 3.71
N LYS A 157 -5.08 -14.10 2.60
CA LYS A 157 -4.68 -12.67 2.54
C LYS A 157 -5.56 -11.92 1.55
N LEU A 158 -5.96 -10.69 1.90
CA LEU A 158 -6.78 -9.84 1.04
C LEU A 158 -6.11 -8.48 0.86
N ALA A 159 -6.03 -8.02 -0.38
CA ALA A 159 -5.71 -6.64 -0.71
C ALA A 159 -6.94 -5.95 -1.30
N LEU A 160 -7.19 -4.72 -0.85
CA LEU A 160 -8.25 -3.87 -1.37
C LEU A 160 -7.63 -2.72 -2.16
N GLY A 161 -8.01 -2.63 -3.43
CA GLY A 161 -7.77 -1.46 -4.26
C GLY A 161 -8.87 -0.41 -4.04
N ASN A 162 -8.93 0.59 -4.92
CA ASN A 162 -9.98 1.62 -4.84
C ASN A 162 -11.38 1.04 -5.09
N GLU A 163 -11.48 0.12 -6.04
CA GLU A 163 -12.76 -0.39 -6.57
C GLU A 163 -12.76 -1.90 -6.79
N HIS A 164 -11.67 -2.60 -6.47
CA HIS A 164 -11.54 -4.05 -6.62
C HIS A 164 -10.83 -4.68 -5.42
N ALA A 165 -10.88 -6.00 -5.36
CA ALA A 165 -10.25 -6.80 -4.34
C ALA A 165 -9.45 -7.94 -4.98
N VAL A 166 -8.33 -8.28 -4.34
CA VAL A 166 -7.45 -9.40 -4.72
C VAL A 166 -7.28 -10.28 -3.48
N LEU A 167 -7.81 -11.50 -3.54
CA LEU A 167 -7.78 -12.47 -2.45
C LEU A 167 -6.84 -13.62 -2.77
N LEU A 168 -5.91 -13.86 -1.88
CA LEU A 168 -5.16 -15.11 -1.78
C LEU A 168 -5.91 -16.07 -0.85
N THR A 169 -6.19 -17.27 -1.34
CA THR A 169 -6.80 -18.35 -0.54
C THR A 169 -5.74 -19.19 0.16
N SER A 170 -6.15 -20.01 1.14
CA SER A 170 -5.31 -21.02 1.79
C SER A 170 -4.78 -22.10 0.85
N HIS A 171 -5.37 -22.24 -0.34
CA HIS A 171 -4.94 -23.14 -1.40
C HIS A 171 -4.03 -22.44 -2.42
N TRP A 172 -3.44 -21.29 -2.05
CA TRP A 172 -2.50 -20.52 -2.88
C TRP A 172 -3.05 -20.05 -4.23
N THR A 173 -4.39 -20.02 -4.36
CA THR A 173 -5.11 -19.59 -5.55
C THR A 173 -5.59 -18.15 -5.37
N LEU A 174 -5.54 -17.37 -6.46
CA LEU A 174 -6.00 -15.99 -6.50
C LEU A 174 -7.43 -15.86 -6.99
N LEU A 175 -8.21 -15.06 -6.27
CA LEU A 175 -9.54 -14.62 -6.69
C LEU A 175 -9.59 -13.09 -6.74
N THR A 176 -10.32 -12.56 -7.70
CA THR A 176 -10.52 -11.12 -7.91
C THR A 176 -11.99 -10.81 -8.16
N TRP A 177 -12.41 -9.63 -7.70
CA TRP A 177 -13.76 -9.09 -7.93
C TRP A 177 -13.77 -7.58 -7.71
N GLY A 178 -14.85 -6.93 -8.13
CA GLY A 178 -15.08 -5.49 -8.17
C GLY A 178 -15.04 -4.94 -9.59
N ALA A 179 -14.58 -3.70 -9.73
CA ALA A 179 -14.50 -3.03 -11.03
C ALA A 179 -13.39 -3.61 -11.91
N GLY A 180 -13.69 -3.87 -13.19
CA GLY A 180 -12.76 -4.44 -14.18
C GLY A 180 -12.41 -3.53 -15.34
N ARG A 181 -12.98 -2.32 -15.42
CA ARG A 181 -12.83 -1.37 -16.55
C ARG A 181 -11.41 -1.02 -17.00
N HIS A 182 -10.38 -1.32 -16.21
CA HIS A 182 -8.97 -1.15 -16.56
C HIS A 182 -8.17 -2.45 -16.56
N GLY A 183 -8.84 -3.61 -16.64
CA GLY A 183 -8.21 -4.92 -16.62
C GLY A 183 -7.64 -5.33 -15.25
N GLN A 184 -7.93 -4.58 -14.18
CA GLN A 184 -7.34 -4.78 -12.85
C GLN A 184 -7.78 -6.08 -12.15
N LEU A 185 -8.72 -6.82 -12.75
CA LEU A 185 -9.14 -8.14 -12.28
C LEU A 185 -8.32 -9.28 -12.91
N GLY A 186 -7.64 -9.08 -14.03
CA GLY A 186 -6.74 -10.10 -14.59
C GLY A 186 -7.45 -11.24 -15.32
N HIS A 187 -8.73 -11.08 -15.66
CA HIS A 187 -9.54 -12.11 -16.35
C HIS A 187 -9.42 -12.07 -17.88
N GLY A 188 -8.64 -11.13 -18.43
CA GLY A 188 -8.47 -10.98 -19.88
C GLY A 188 -9.49 -10.07 -20.56
N ASP A 189 -10.41 -9.49 -19.79
CA ASP A 189 -11.45 -8.57 -20.24
C ASP A 189 -11.48 -7.32 -19.34
N LEU A 190 -12.43 -6.42 -19.62
CA LEU A 190 -12.63 -5.17 -18.88
C LEU A 190 -13.95 -5.15 -18.10
N GLU A 191 -14.53 -6.33 -17.87
CA GLU A 191 -15.85 -6.46 -17.27
C GLU A 191 -15.78 -6.46 -15.74
N ASP A 192 -16.79 -5.87 -15.11
CA ASP A 192 -16.93 -5.91 -13.66
C ASP A 192 -17.33 -7.33 -13.21
N VAL A 193 -16.84 -7.74 -12.04
CA VAL A 193 -17.15 -9.05 -11.45
C VAL A 193 -17.65 -8.82 -10.04
N GLU A 194 -18.90 -9.17 -9.72
CA GLU A 194 -19.47 -8.86 -8.41
C GLU A 194 -18.97 -9.77 -7.28
N GLU A 195 -18.70 -11.04 -7.60
CA GLU A 195 -18.33 -12.09 -6.64
C GLU A 195 -16.92 -12.63 -6.89
N PRO A 196 -16.19 -13.10 -5.86
CA PRO A 196 -14.83 -13.61 -6.03
C PRO A 196 -14.70 -14.66 -7.14
N ARG A 197 -13.95 -14.34 -8.20
CA ARG A 197 -13.69 -15.20 -9.36
C ARG A 197 -12.21 -15.55 -9.45
N ILE A 198 -11.90 -16.80 -9.77
CA ILE A 198 -10.52 -17.27 -9.94
C ILE A 198 -9.84 -16.52 -11.11
N VAL A 199 -8.58 -16.16 -10.92
CA VAL A 199 -7.72 -15.66 -12.01
C VAL A 199 -7.14 -16.85 -12.76
N ASP A 200 -7.86 -17.34 -13.77
CA ASP A 200 -7.53 -18.58 -14.49
C ASP A 200 -6.11 -18.59 -15.09
N ALA A 201 -5.61 -17.41 -15.52
CA ALA A 201 -4.27 -17.27 -16.09
C ALA A 201 -3.13 -17.61 -15.11
N LEU A 202 -3.39 -17.58 -13.80
CA LEU A 202 -2.41 -17.94 -12.76
C LEU A 202 -2.75 -19.28 -12.08
N HIS A 203 -3.71 -20.04 -12.63
CA HIS A 203 -4.07 -21.33 -12.09
C HIS A 203 -2.87 -22.29 -12.13
N GLY A 204 -2.59 -22.96 -11.01
CA GLY A 204 -1.47 -23.89 -10.88
C GLY A 204 -0.13 -23.26 -10.50
N VAL A 205 -0.02 -21.93 -10.47
CA VAL A 205 1.16 -21.24 -9.93
C VAL A 205 0.86 -20.87 -8.47
N PRO A 206 1.56 -21.45 -7.48
CA PRO A 206 1.29 -21.17 -6.07
C PRO A 206 1.68 -19.73 -5.73
N MET A 207 0.71 -18.96 -5.26
CA MET A 207 0.87 -17.54 -4.89
C MET A 207 1.11 -17.38 -3.40
N ARG A 208 1.85 -16.33 -3.03
CA ARG A 208 2.24 -16.04 -1.63
C ARG A 208 1.81 -14.67 -1.15
N GLU A 209 1.86 -13.68 -2.04
CA GLU A 209 1.60 -12.28 -1.71
C GLU A 209 0.68 -11.64 -2.73
N VAL A 210 -0.12 -10.68 -2.28
CA VAL A 210 -1.10 -9.95 -3.10
C VAL A 210 -1.10 -8.47 -2.75
N ALA A 211 -1.29 -7.63 -3.76
CA ALA A 211 -1.47 -6.20 -3.62
C ALA A 211 -2.50 -5.68 -4.65
N ALA A 212 -3.19 -4.61 -4.27
CA ALA A 212 -4.21 -3.97 -5.08
C ALA A 212 -4.09 -2.45 -4.92
N GLY A 213 -3.95 -1.75 -6.05
CA GLY A 213 -3.77 -0.31 -6.11
C GLY A 213 -5.01 0.43 -6.57
N GLY A 214 -4.83 1.61 -7.15
CA GLY A 214 -5.93 2.40 -7.69
C GLY A 214 -6.67 1.70 -8.84
N TRP A 215 -5.91 1.26 -9.85
CA TRP A 215 -6.42 0.59 -11.06
C TRP A 215 -5.49 -0.53 -11.55
N HIS A 216 -4.71 -1.11 -10.65
CA HIS A 216 -3.83 -2.23 -10.96
C HIS A 216 -3.77 -3.19 -9.78
N SER A 217 -3.26 -4.38 -10.05
CA SER A 217 -3.08 -5.46 -9.10
C SER A 217 -1.71 -6.08 -9.31
N ALA A 218 -1.21 -6.69 -8.25
CA ALA A 218 0.01 -7.46 -8.33
C ALA A 218 -0.04 -8.65 -7.37
N SER A 219 0.74 -9.67 -7.69
CA SER A 219 0.96 -10.83 -6.82
C SER A 219 2.39 -11.34 -6.94
N ILE A 220 2.84 -12.07 -5.92
CA ILE A 220 4.12 -12.79 -5.94
C ILE A 220 3.84 -14.29 -5.80
N SER A 221 4.50 -15.10 -6.63
CA SER A 221 4.51 -16.55 -6.49
C SER A 221 5.34 -17.04 -5.29
N GLU A 222 5.26 -18.32 -4.94
CA GLU A 222 6.16 -18.93 -3.96
C GLU A 222 7.62 -18.94 -4.41
N SER A 223 7.91 -18.96 -5.72
CA SER A 223 9.27 -18.80 -6.27
C SER A 223 9.78 -17.38 -6.06
N GLY A 224 8.93 -16.36 -6.09
CA GLY A 224 9.34 -14.96 -5.99
C GLY A 224 9.09 -14.16 -7.26
N ASP A 225 8.43 -14.76 -8.26
CA ASP A 225 8.05 -14.13 -9.51
C ASP A 225 6.95 -13.10 -9.26
N ILE A 226 7.06 -11.92 -9.86
CA ILE A 226 6.06 -10.86 -9.75
C ILE A 226 5.14 -10.90 -10.97
N TYR A 227 3.84 -10.96 -10.72
CA TYR A 227 2.81 -10.80 -11.75
C TYR A 227 2.06 -9.48 -11.52
N THR A 228 1.89 -8.67 -12.57
CA THR A 228 1.15 -7.40 -12.54
C THR A 228 0.10 -7.33 -13.64
N TRP A 229 -1.02 -6.65 -13.37
CA TRP A 229 -2.08 -6.43 -14.36
C TRP A 229 -2.92 -5.19 -14.03
N GLY A 230 -3.60 -4.66 -15.04
CA GLY A 230 -4.48 -3.49 -14.93
C GLY A 230 -4.04 -2.32 -15.80
N TRP A 231 -4.25 -1.10 -15.29
CA TRP A 231 -3.90 0.15 -15.96
C TRP A 231 -2.40 0.43 -15.87
N ASN A 232 -1.78 0.95 -16.94
CA ASN A 232 -0.34 1.18 -17.02
C ASN A 232 0.08 2.55 -17.58
N GLU A 233 -0.83 3.52 -17.77
CA GLU A 233 -0.40 4.80 -18.37
C GLU A 233 0.58 5.60 -17.49
N SER A 234 0.68 5.29 -16.18
CA SER A 234 1.69 5.87 -15.31
C SER A 234 2.90 4.95 -15.06
N GLY A 235 3.00 3.84 -15.79
CA GLY A 235 4.09 2.86 -15.67
C GLY A 235 3.99 1.91 -14.47
N GLN A 236 2.89 1.93 -13.72
CA GLN A 236 2.75 1.21 -12.44
C GLN A 236 2.79 -0.32 -12.55
N LEU A 237 2.67 -0.89 -13.76
CA LEU A 237 2.80 -2.33 -13.95
C LEU A 237 4.25 -2.80 -14.08
N GLY A 238 5.20 -1.90 -14.28
CA GLY A 238 6.58 -2.29 -14.60
C GLY A 238 6.72 -2.68 -16.08
N LEU A 239 5.82 -2.21 -16.93
CA LEU A 239 5.77 -2.50 -18.37
C LEU A 239 5.89 -1.20 -19.17
N PRO A 240 6.43 -1.24 -20.41
CA PRO A 240 6.63 -0.06 -21.25
C PRO A 240 5.38 0.83 -21.35
N CYS A 241 5.52 2.13 -21.07
CA CYS A 241 4.42 3.10 -21.14
C CYS A 241 4.80 4.39 -21.88
N LYS A 242 3.80 5.08 -22.45
CA LYS A 242 3.99 6.29 -23.27
C LYS A 242 4.68 7.46 -22.55
N SER A 243 4.49 7.57 -21.23
CA SER A 243 4.86 8.78 -20.48
C SER A 243 6.37 8.96 -20.27
N GLN A 244 7.19 7.92 -20.45
CA GLN A 244 8.65 7.98 -20.28
C GLN A 244 9.37 8.53 -21.51
N GLN A 245 8.86 8.26 -22.72
CA GLN A 245 9.55 8.66 -23.94
C GLN A 245 9.39 10.15 -24.28
N CYS A 246 8.34 10.81 -23.80
CA CYS A 246 8.17 12.25 -24.01
C CYS A 246 9.17 13.11 -23.19
N THR A 247 9.94 12.51 -22.28
CA THR A 247 11.01 13.20 -21.52
C THR A 247 12.41 12.99 -22.08
N SER A 248 12.59 12.11 -23.09
CA SER A 248 13.90 11.82 -23.71
C SER A 248 14.15 12.55 -25.04
N THR A 249 13.21 13.36 -25.55
CA THR A 249 13.37 14.06 -26.84
C THR A 249 13.73 15.54 -26.66
N GLU A 250 14.99 15.80 -26.35
CA GLU A 250 15.72 16.98 -26.85
C GLU A 250 16.96 16.56 -27.67
N GLN A 251 16.95 15.39 -28.31
CA GLN A 251 17.91 15.05 -29.36
C GLN A 251 17.50 13.79 -30.16
N SER A 252 16.78 14.00 -31.26
CA SER A 252 16.99 13.29 -32.54
C SER A 252 15.95 13.76 -33.55
N HIS A 253 16.34 14.77 -34.32
CA HIS A 253 15.83 14.92 -35.67
C HIS A 253 16.54 13.88 -36.55
N LEU A 254 15.72 13.21 -37.37
CA LEU A 254 16.04 12.36 -38.53
C LEU A 254 16.30 10.87 -38.25
N GLU A 255 15.59 10.07 -39.07
CA GLU A 255 15.67 8.62 -39.31
C GLU A 255 14.74 7.73 -38.46
N ASP A 256 13.57 7.38 -39.02
CA ASP A 256 13.30 5.98 -39.39
C ASP A 256 12.02 5.81 -40.24
N GLU A 257 12.22 5.62 -41.55
CA GLU A 257 11.28 4.97 -42.46
C GLU A 257 11.35 3.43 -42.28
N LEU A 258 11.14 2.92 -41.07
CA LEU A 258 11.00 1.47 -40.85
C LEU A 258 10.19 1.12 -39.60
N GLY A 259 8.94 1.59 -39.51
CA GLY A 259 7.87 0.90 -38.78
C GLY A 259 8.11 0.47 -37.33
N ASN A 260 8.99 1.10 -36.57
CA ASN A 260 9.17 0.79 -35.16
C ASN A 260 8.12 1.55 -34.35
N THR A 261 6.90 1.02 -34.30
CA THR A 261 5.90 1.45 -33.32
C THR A 261 6.34 0.90 -31.98
N ASP A 262 6.98 1.72 -31.13
CA ASP A 262 7.22 1.34 -29.74
C ASP A 262 5.88 0.85 -29.14
N GLU A 263 5.80 -0.45 -28.83
CA GLU A 263 4.58 -1.10 -28.36
C GLU A 263 4.35 -0.73 -26.90
N PHE A 264 3.69 0.41 -26.68
CA PHE A 264 3.29 0.82 -25.34
C PHE A 264 2.07 0.03 -24.86
N ILE A 265 2.13 -0.42 -23.61
CA ILE A 265 1.02 -1.11 -22.96
C ILE A 265 0.26 -0.10 -22.10
N THR A 266 -0.99 0.19 -22.47
CA THR A 266 -1.88 1.08 -21.68
C THR A 266 -2.69 0.31 -20.65
N ILE A 267 -3.16 -0.88 -21.03
CA ILE A 267 -3.90 -1.81 -20.18
C ILE A 267 -3.34 -3.21 -20.43
N GLN A 268 -3.10 -3.93 -19.34
CA GLN A 268 -2.68 -5.33 -19.35
C GLN A 268 -3.75 -6.14 -18.61
N ALA A 269 -4.74 -6.66 -19.34
CA ALA A 269 -5.91 -7.32 -18.75
C ALA A 269 -5.64 -8.77 -18.27
N PHE A 270 -4.47 -9.32 -18.58
CA PHE A 270 -3.97 -10.59 -18.06
C PHE A 270 -2.75 -10.37 -17.18
N PRO A 271 -2.52 -11.17 -16.13
CA PRO A 271 -1.27 -11.15 -15.36
C PRO A 271 -0.04 -11.26 -16.27
N ALA A 272 0.82 -10.25 -16.22
CA ALA A 272 2.10 -10.22 -16.91
C ALA A 272 3.22 -10.46 -15.90
N LEU A 273 4.17 -11.33 -16.25
CA LEU A 273 5.39 -11.54 -15.49
C LEU A 273 6.32 -10.34 -15.67
N ILE A 274 6.86 -9.82 -14.58
CA ILE A 274 7.91 -8.79 -14.60
C ILE A 274 9.10 -9.23 -13.76
N ASP A 275 10.28 -8.77 -14.15
CA ASP A 275 11.53 -9.07 -13.45
C ASP A 275 11.97 -7.88 -12.60
N LEU A 276 12.48 -8.15 -11.40
CA LEU A 276 13.27 -7.17 -10.67
C LEU A 276 14.69 -7.11 -11.24
N PRO A 277 15.35 -5.93 -11.19
CA PRO A 277 16.75 -5.81 -11.58
C PRO A 277 17.63 -6.85 -10.87
N GLN A 278 18.55 -7.45 -11.65
CA GLN A 278 19.43 -8.55 -11.22
C GLN A 278 18.70 -9.88 -10.95
N GLU A 279 17.49 -10.07 -11.50
CA GLU A 279 16.71 -11.31 -11.35
C GLU A 279 16.45 -11.67 -9.87
N SER A 280 16.25 -10.64 -9.04
CA SER A 280 16.00 -10.81 -7.60
C SER A 280 14.60 -11.35 -7.33
N ASP A 281 14.50 -12.40 -6.52
CA ASP A 281 13.21 -12.93 -6.06
C ASP A 281 12.50 -11.94 -5.12
N ALA A 282 11.22 -11.69 -5.35
CA ALA A 282 10.39 -10.84 -4.50
C ALA A 282 9.86 -11.58 -3.26
N SER A 283 9.63 -10.84 -2.19
CA SER A 283 9.09 -11.32 -0.92
C SER A 283 7.92 -10.51 -0.39
N LYS A 284 7.82 -9.22 -0.76
CA LYS A 284 6.68 -8.33 -0.45
C LYS A 284 6.34 -7.47 -1.65
N ILE A 285 5.07 -7.15 -1.80
CA ILE A 285 4.59 -6.21 -2.82
C ILE A 285 3.49 -5.34 -2.23
N SER A 286 3.47 -4.07 -2.62
CA SER A 286 2.40 -3.14 -2.29
C SER A 286 2.11 -2.20 -3.46
N CYS A 287 0.83 -1.94 -3.67
CA CYS A 287 0.34 -1.08 -4.74
C CYS A 287 -0.30 0.18 -4.14
N GLY A 288 0.15 1.35 -4.58
CA GLY A 288 -0.47 2.63 -4.28
C GLY A 288 -1.53 3.01 -5.31
N SER A 289 -1.87 4.30 -5.41
CA SER A 289 -2.83 4.77 -6.42
C SER A 289 -2.34 4.49 -7.85
N ARG A 290 -1.07 4.85 -8.12
CA ARG A 290 -0.44 4.79 -9.45
C ARG A 290 1.03 4.40 -9.40
N HIS A 291 1.47 3.74 -8.34
CA HIS A 291 2.84 3.28 -8.15
C HIS A 291 2.85 1.93 -7.45
N THR A 292 3.95 1.21 -7.61
CA THR A 292 4.15 -0.11 -7.03
C THR A 292 5.50 -0.14 -6.34
N ALA A 293 5.56 -0.87 -5.23
CA ALA A 293 6.80 -1.16 -4.53
C ALA A 293 6.90 -2.67 -4.29
N ALA A 294 8.09 -3.22 -4.48
CA ALA A 294 8.41 -4.61 -4.17
C ALA A 294 9.67 -4.68 -3.32
N VAL A 295 9.71 -5.65 -2.41
CA VAL A 295 10.88 -5.95 -1.58
C VAL A 295 11.40 -7.31 -2.00
N SER A 296 12.69 -7.41 -2.30
CA SER A 296 13.33 -8.69 -2.60
C SER A 296 13.49 -9.57 -1.35
N ARG A 297 13.87 -10.85 -1.53
CA ARG A 297 14.26 -11.72 -0.40
C ARG A 297 15.55 -11.27 0.30
N SER A 298 16.39 -10.49 -0.38
CA SER A 298 17.60 -9.84 0.17
C SER A 298 17.29 -8.54 0.94
N GLY A 299 16.03 -8.13 1.03
CA GLY A 299 15.61 -6.93 1.73
C GLY A 299 15.93 -5.63 1.00
N GLU A 300 16.01 -5.68 -0.33
CA GLU A 300 16.17 -4.52 -1.21
C GLU A 300 14.80 -4.02 -1.66
N LEU A 301 14.63 -2.70 -1.70
CA LEU A 301 13.37 -2.07 -2.09
C LEU A 301 13.46 -1.58 -3.55
N TYR A 302 12.48 -1.97 -4.34
CA TYR A 302 12.29 -1.50 -5.71
C TYR A 302 10.96 -0.76 -5.82
N THR A 303 10.95 0.34 -6.56
CA THR A 303 9.76 1.16 -6.78
C THR A 303 9.65 1.63 -8.21
N TRP A 304 8.41 1.74 -8.71
CA TRP A 304 8.10 2.24 -10.04
C TRP A 304 6.67 2.77 -10.13
N GLY A 305 6.35 3.39 -11.26
CA GLY A 305 5.09 4.05 -11.55
C GLY A 305 5.19 5.58 -11.44
N TRP A 306 4.08 6.21 -11.02
CA TRP A 306 3.97 7.65 -10.92
C TRP A 306 4.78 8.19 -9.73
N GLY A 307 5.73 9.10 -9.99
CA GLY A 307 6.67 9.59 -8.98
C GLY A 307 6.57 11.07 -8.61
N LYS A 308 5.55 11.81 -9.06
CA LYS A 308 5.54 13.28 -8.97
C LYS A 308 5.40 13.84 -7.56
N TYR A 309 5.10 13.00 -6.56
CA TYR A 309 5.11 13.38 -5.14
C TYR A 309 6.30 12.80 -4.38
N GLY A 310 7.29 12.19 -5.05
CA GLY A 310 8.46 11.60 -4.41
C GLY A 310 8.20 10.22 -3.79
N GLN A 311 7.04 9.60 -4.07
CA GLN A 311 6.64 8.31 -3.46
C GLN A 311 7.47 7.10 -3.93
N LEU A 312 8.37 7.31 -4.89
CA LEU A 312 9.34 6.29 -5.32
C LEU A 312 10.65 6.38 -4.51
N GLY A 313 10.90 7.48 -3.79
CA GLY A 313 12.03 7.56 -2.85
C GLY A 313 13.41 7.63 -3.51
N HIS A 314 13.49 8.02 -4.78
CA HIS A 314 14.75 8.05 -5.54
C HIS A 314 15.55 9.36 -5.41
N GLY A 315 15.08 10.31 -4.59
CA GLY A 315 15.68 11.65 -4.50
C GLY A 315 15.32 12.56 -5.67
N ASP A 316 14.24 12.23 -6.40
CA ASP A 316 13.63 13.04 -7.46
C ASP A 316 12.09 12.84 -7.49
N THR A 317 11.42 13.51 -8.43
CA THR A 317 9.98 13.38 -8.73
C THR A 317 9.73 12.74 -10.11
N ILE A 318 10.67 11.93 -10.58
CA ILE A 318 10.62 11.28 -11.89
C ILE A 318 9.73 10.03 -11.78
N SER A 319 8.77 9.90 -12.69
CA SER A 319 8.01 8.66 -12.83
C SER A 319 8.90 7.62 -13.51
N LEU A 320 8.64 6.33 -13.29
CA LEU A 320 9.39 5.22 -13.88
C LEU A 320 8.42 4.16 -14.36
N ASP A 321 8.67 3.51 -15.49
CA ASP A 321 7.84 2.39 -15.94
C ASP A 321 8.52 1.03 -15.78
N GLN A 322 9.69 1.02 -15.14
CA GLN A 322 10.46 -0.18 -14.79
C GLN A 322 10.85 -0.15 -13.30
N PRO A 323 10.89 -1.29 -12.61
CA PRO A 323 11.36 -1.37 -11.23
C PRO A 323 12.77 -0.81 -11.06
N LYS A 324 12.95 0.16 -10.17
CA LYS A 324 14.27 0.74 -9.85
C LYS A 324 14.59 0.58 -8.37
N LEU A 325 15.84 0.23 -8.08
CA LEU A 325 16.35 0.10 -6.72
C LEU A 325 16.33 1.45 -5.99
N VAL A 326 15.78 1.47 -4.77
CA VAL A 326 15.85 2.61 -3.85
C VAL A 326 17.16 2.54 -3.07
N HIS A 327 18.22 3.13 -3.64
CA HIS A 327 19.59 3.05 -3.10
C HIS A 327 19.75 3.53 -1.65
N TYR A 328 18.85 4.40 -1.16
CA TYR A 328 18.91 4.95 0.19
C TYR A 328 19.10 3.86 1.26
N PHE A 329 18.31 2.78 1.21
CA PHE A 329 18.35 1.73 2.23
C PHE A 329 19.63 0.90 2.17
N SER A 330 20.08 0.56 0.96
CA SER A 330 21.34 -0.18 0.77
C SER A 330 22.55 0.63 1.24
N VAL A 331 22.60 1.93 0.92
CA VAL A 331 23.67 2.84 1.36
C VAL A 331 23.67 3.03 2.89
N LYS A 332 22.48 2.97 3.52
CA LYS A 332 22.34 3.05 4.98
C LYS A 332 22.50 1.70 5.69
N HIS A 333 22.84 0.62 4.97
CA HIS A 333 22.94 -0.74 5.51
C HIS A 333 21.66 -1.22 6.21
N LEU A 334 20.50 -0.84 5.64
CA LEU A 334 19.19 -1.24 6.13
C LEU A 334 18.63 -2.38 5.28
N CYS A 335 17.93 -3.31 5.95
CA CYS A 335 17.14 -4.36 5.35
C CYS A 335 15.67 -3.95 5.42
N VAL A 336 15.01 -3.84 4.25
CA VAL A 336 13.58 -3.57 4.19
C VAL A 336 12.83 -4.89 4.39
N ASN A 337 11.93 -4.94 5.38
CA ASN A 337 11.18 -6.14 5.75
C ASN A 337 9.71 -6.08 5.32
N ASP A 338 9.14 -4.87 5.23
CA ASP A 338 7.76 -4.67 4.80
C ASP A 338 7.60 -3.32 4.11
N VAL A 339 6.58 -3.22 3.25
CA VAL A 339 6.25 -2.02 2.48
C VAL A 339 4.74 -1.83 2.39
N ILE A 340 4.30 -0.59 2.60
CA ILE A 340 2.90 -0.17 2.51
C ILE A 340 2.84 1.06 1.62
N CYS A 341 2.28 0.88 0.43
CA CYS A 341 1.90 1.94 -0.49
C CYS A 341 0.41 2.25 -0.34
N ARG A 342 0.09 3.53 -0.23
CA ARG A 342 -1.30 4.04 -0.31
C ARG A 342 -1.34 5.13 -1.38
N ASN A 343 -2.32 6.03 -1.33
CA ASN A 343 -2.60 6.95 -2.43
C ASN A 343 -1.35 7.55 -3.08
N TRP A 344 -0.52 8.23 -2.27
CA TRP A 344 0.63 9.00 -2.77
C TRP A 344 1.87 8.91 -1.88
N SER A 345 1.90 7.92 -0.98
CA SER A 345 2.95 7.77 0.02
C SER A 345 3.33 6.30 0.14
N THR A 346 4.60 6.08 0.46
CA THR A 346 5.20 4.75 0.64
C THR A 346 5.87 4.71 2.00
N TYR A 347 5.39 3.81 2.85
CA TYR A 347 5.95 3.57 4.18
C TYR A 347 6.64 2.21 4.17
N VAL A 348 7.81 2.13 4.79
CA VAL A 348 8.59 0.89 4.85
C VAL A 348 9.05 0.61 6.26
N PHE A 349 9.09 -0.66 6.62
CA PHE A 349 9.61 -1.12 7.89
C PHE A 349 10.98 -1.75 7.69
N CYS A 350 11.98 -1.23 8.41
CA CYS A 350 13.38 -1.61 8.22
C CYS A 350 14.03 -2.12 9.50
N ALA A 351 14.98 -3.05 9.35
CA ALA A 351 15.94 -3.46 10.37
C ALA A 351 17.36 -3.11 9.91
N GLU A 352 18.28 -2.94 10.85
CA GLU A 352 19.71 -2.89 10.52
C GLU A 352 20.17 -4.26 10.01
N ARG A 353 21.06 -4.26 9.01
CA ARG A 353 21.64 -5.49 8.43
C ARG A 353 22.65 -6.17 9.36
#